data_AF-A0A957KY37-F1
#
_entry.id   AF-A0A957KY37-F1
#
_cell.length_a   1.000
_cell.length_b   1.000
_cell.length_c   1.000
_cell.angle_alpha   90.00
_cell.angle_beta   90.00
_cell.angle_gamma   90.00
#
_symmetry.space_group_name_H-M   'P 1'
#
loop_
_entity.id
_entity.type
_entity.pdbx_description
1 polymer ?
#
loop_
_entity_poly.entity_id
_entity_poly.type
_entity_poly.pdbx_seq_one_letter_code
_entity_poly.pdbx_strand_id
1 'polypeptide(L)'
;MSFTTPLALLLLLSLPYIYWLGRPKRNFSLRGRWRDWSSLVLRGAILLLLVLALSGAQSVRAADELAVVFLVDASDSVTPALREEAENYV
;
A
#
# COMPACT_ATOMS: atom_id res chain seq x y z
N MET A 1 0.79 -4.98 5.79
CA MET A 1 0.14 -3.83 5.15
C MET A 1 0.46 -2.60 5.98
N SER A 2 1.12 -1.62 5.39
CA SER A 2 1.44 -0.34 6.03
C SER A 2 0.55 0.75 5.44
N PHE A 3 0.22 1.77 6.24
CA PHE A 3 -0.56 2.93 5.83
C PHE A 3 0.17 4.18 6.27
N THR A 4 0.43 5.09 5.33
CA THR A 4 1.13 6.35 5.64
C THR A 4 0.19 7.36 6.29
N THR A 5 -1.11 7.34 5.94
CA THR A 5 -2.13 8.24 6.50
C THR A 5 -3.39 7.45 6.90
N PRO A 6 -3.39 6.78 8.06
CA PRO A 6 -4.48 5.88 8.44
C PRO A 6 -5.83 6.60 8.60
N LEU A 7 -5.83 7.90 8.89
CA LEU A 7 -7.05 8.71 8.97
C LEU A 7 -7.83 8.78 7.65
N ALA A 8 -7.16 8.64 6.50
CA ALA A 8 -7.84 8.61 5.21
C ALA A 8 -8.82 7.42 5.08
N LEU A 9 -8.62 6.34 5.86
CA LEU A 9 -9.56 5.21 5.91
C LEU A 9 -10.94 5.61 6.44
N LEU A 10 -11.06 6.71 7.18
CA LEU A 10 -12.37 7.24 7.59
C LEU A 10 -13.25 7.61 6.39
N LEU A 11 -12.66 7.90 5.22
CA LEU A 11 -13.42 8.13 3.99
C LEU A 11 -14.20 6.89 3.55
N LEU A 12 -13.89 5.68 4.05
CA LEU A 12 -14.72 4.49 3.83
C LEU A 12 -16.15 4.66 4.39
N LEU A 13 -16.37 5.53 5.39
CA LEU A 13 -17.73 5.85 5.85
C LEU A 13 -18.59 6.53 4.76
N SER A 14 -17.98 7.04 3.69
CA SER A 14 -18.74 7.58 2.54
C SER A 14 -19.37 6.48 1.67
N LEU A 15 -18.85 5.25 1.70
CA LEU A 15 -19.41 4.11 0.94
C LEU A 15 -20.87 3.80 1.29
N PRO A 16 -21.27 3.63 2.57
CA PRO A 16 -22.67 3.40 2.92
C PRO A 16 -23.57 4.57 2.53
N TYR A 17 -23.08 5.81 2.60
CA TYR A 17 -23.83 6.99 2.15
C TYR A 17 -24.13 6.94 0.65
N ILE A 18 -23.12 6.60 -0.17
CA ILE A 18 -23.25 6.52 -1.63
C ILE A 18 -24.10 5.31 -2.04
N TYR A 19 -24.00 4.20 -1.32
CA TYR A 19 -24.89 3.06 -1.47
C TYR A 19 -26.34 3.43 -1.17
N TRP A 20 -26.60 4.15 -0.07
CA TRP A 20 -27.94 4.60 0.30
C TRP A 20 -28.55 5.55 -0.73
N LEU A 21 -27.74 6.43 -1.34
CA LEU A 21 -28.19 7.38 -2.36
C LEU A 21 -28.40 6.72 -3.74
N GLY A 22 -27.52 5.79 -4.12
CA GLY A 22 -27.50 5.17 -5.44
C GLY A 22 -28.27 3.86 -5.56
N ARG A 23 -28.92 3.38 -4.50
CA ARG A 23 -29.72 2.14 -4.52
C ARG A 23 -30.84 2.22 -5.56
N PRO A 24 -30.94 1.24 -6.49
CA PRO A 24 -31.97 1.26 -7.51
C PRO A 24 -33.37 1.13 -6.90
N LYS A 25 -34.27 2.04 -7.28
CA LYS A 25 -35.68 1.99 -6.85
C LYS A 25 -36.40 0.83 -7.53
N ARG A 26 -37.29 0.16 -6.80
CA ARG A 26 -37.99 -1.10 -7.19
C ARG A 26 -38.77 -1.05 -8.51
N ASN A 27 -39.01 0.13 -9.08
CA ASN A 27 -39.94 0.35 -10.20
C ASN A 27 -39.31 0.28 -11.60
N PHE A 28 -38.00 0.01 -11.73
CA PHE A 28 -37.37 -0.11 -13.04
C PHE A 28 -37.34 -1.56 -13.53
N SER A 29 -37.64 -1.74 -14.83
CA SER A 29 -37.62 -3.01 -15.56
C SER A 29 -36.30 -3.75 -15.36
N LEU A 30 -36.34 -5.10 -15.38
CA LEU A 30 -35.21 -6.00 -15.07
C LEU A 30 -33.88 -5.61 -15.75
N ARG A 31 -33.94 -5.05 -16.97
CA ARG A 31 -32.79 -4.59 -17.77
C ARG A 31 -32.14 -3.30 -17.26
N GLY A 32 -32.93 -2.37 -16.70
CA GLY A 32 -32.41 -1.15 -16.08
C GLY A 32 -31.68 -1.45 -14.77
N ARG A 33 -32.15 -2.46 -14.04
CA ARG A 33 -31.61 -2.83 -12.73
C ARG A 33 -30.13 -3.25 -12.79
N TRP A 34 -29.72 -4.03 -13.79
CA TRP A 34 -28.31 -4.39 -13.98
C TRP A 34 -27.42 -3.19 -14.23
N ARG A 35 -27.87 -2.23 -15.04
CA ARG A 35 -27.11 -1.00 -15.36
C ARG A 35 -26.90 -0.15 -14.10
N ASP A 36 -27.94 -0.01 -13.29
CA ASP A 36 -27.89 0.77 -12.05
C ASP A 36 -26.93 0.12 -11.03
N TRP A 37 -27.01 -1.21 -10.88
CA TRP A 37 -26.09 -1.96 -10.02
C TRP A 37 -24.64 -1.86 -10.52
N SER A 38 -24.38 -2.02 -11.82
CA SER A 38 -23.04 -1.88 -12.39
C SER A 38 -22.48 -0.48 -12.14
N SER A 39 -23.28 0.58 -12.30
CA SER A 39 -22.85 1.94 -12.01
C SER A 39 -22.52 2.14 -10.53
N LEU A 40 -23.36 1.60 -9.64
CA LEU A 40 -23.14 1.69 -8.19
C LEU A 40 -21.87 0.97 -7.76
N VAL A 41 -21.66 -0.25 -8.26
CA VAL A 41 -20.45 -1.05 -7.99
C VAL A 41 -19.22 -0.35 -8.52
N LEU A 42 -19.27 0.19 -9.76
CA LEU A 42 -18.13 0.90 -10.34
C LEU A 42 -17.78 2.16 -9.54
N ARG A 43 -18.77 2.96 -9.14
CA ARG A 43 -18.55 4.15 -8.28
C ARG A 43 -17.96 3.74 -6.93
N GLY A 44 -18.48 2.69 -6.31
CA GLY A 44 -17.96 2.15 -5.06
C GLY A 44 -16.50 1.68 -5.19
N ALA A 45 -16.17 0.99 -6.27
CA ALA A 45 -14.81 0.53 -6.56
C ALA A 45 -13.84 1.70 -6.77
N ILE A 46 -14.23 2.71 -7.56
CA ILE A 46 -13.41 3.92 -7.77
C ILE A 46 -13.12 4.61 -6.43
N LEU A 47 -14.14 4.79 -5.59
CA LEU A 47 -13.97 5.42 -4.28
C LEU A 47 -13.09 4.59 -3.37
N LEU A 48 -13.28 3.28 -3.33
CA LEU A 48 -12.43 2.39 -2.55
C LEU A 48 -10.96 2.53 -2.98
N LEU A 49 -10.69 2.53 -4.28
CA LEU A 49 -9.33 2.71 -4.82
C LEU A 49 -8.75 4.08 -4.46
N LEU A 50 -9.55 5.15 -4.53
CA LEU A 50 -9.13 6.48 -4.11
C LEU A 50 -8.79 6.53 -2.62
N VAL A 51 -9.61 5.93 -1.75
CA VAL A 51 -9.35 5.88 -0.32
C VAL A 51 -8.09 5.08 -0.01
N LEU A 52 -7.90 3.94 -0.67
CA LEU A 52 -6.67 3.14 -0.53
C LEU A 52 -5.43 3.92 -0.97
N ALA A 53 -5.52 4.62 -2.12
CA ALA A 53 -4.44 5.47 -2.61
C ALA A 53 -4.11 6.61 -1.64
N LEU A 54 -5.14 7.30 -1.13
CA LEU A 54 -4.96 8.39 -0.16
C LEU A 54 -4.37 7.90 1.17
N SER A 55 -4.82 6.74 1.67
CA SER A 55 -4.29 6.14 2.90
C SER A 55 -2.83 5.68 2.80
N GLY A 56 -2.26 5.70 1.59
CA GLY A 56 -0.94 5.16 1.30
C GLY A 56 -0.86 3.67 1.63
N ALA A 57 -1.89 2.91 1.23
CA ALA A 57 -1.93 1.46 1.42
C ALA A 57 -0.76 0.81 0.69
N GLN A 58 0.18 0.26 1.45
CA GLN A 58 1.42 -0.32 0.95
C GLN A 58 1.53 -1.78 1.40
N SER A 59 1.70 -2.68 0.44
CA SER A 59 2.01 -4.09 0.70
C SER A 59 3.52 -4.27 0.80
N VAL A 60 4.09 -3.89 1.94
CA VAL A 60 5.51 -4.15 2.23
C VAL A 60 5.68 -5.65 2.51
N ARG A 61 6.52 -6.31 1.72
CA ARG A 61 7.04 -7.65 2.05
C ARG A 61 8.38 -7.44 2.76
N ALA A 62 8.55 -8.09 3.90
CA ALA A 62 9.88 -8.20 4.48
C ALA A 62 10.74 -9.03 3.51
N ALA A 63 11.95 -8.57 3.24
CA ALA A 63 12.95 -9.39 2.57
C ALA A 63 13.56 -10.29 3.64
N ASP A 64 13.51 -11.61 3.43
CA ASP A 64 14.15 -12.57 4.33
C ASP A 64 15.67 -12.63 4.12
N GLU A 65 16.16 -12.07 3.00
CA GLU A 65 17.59 -11.98 2.67
C GLU A 65 18.08 -10.54 2.81
N LEU A 66 18.99 -10.32 3.76
CA LEU A 66 19.72 -9.06 3.94
C LEU A 66 21.14 -9.23 3.42
N ALA A 67 21.47 -8.57 2.31
CA ALA A 67 22.85 -8.46 1.84
C ALA A 67 23.57 -7.36 2.63
N VAL A 68 24.53 -7.74 3.47
CA VAL A 68 25.42 -6.82 4.17
C VAL A 68 26.75 -6.78 3.43
N VAL A 69 27.15 -5.60 2.95
CA VAL A 69 28.44 -5.40 2.27
C VAL A 69 29.34 -4.60 3.19
N PHE A 70 30.45 -5.20 3.60
CA PHE A 70 31.50 -4.53 4.34
C PHE A 70 32.56 -4.04 3.35
N LEU A 71 32.86 -2.74 3.40
CA LEU A 71 33.95 -2.14 2.63
C LEU A 71 35.16 -1.98 3.56
N VAL A 72 36.17 -2.83 3.37
CA VAL A 72 37.42 -2.79 4.13
C VAL A 72 38.47 -2.01 3.34
N ASP A 73 39.09 -1.01 3.99
CA ASP A 73 40.20 -0.24 3.40
C ASP A 73 41.49 -1.07 3.46
N ALA A 74 42.10 -1.28 2.30
CA ALA A 74 43.30 -2.10 2.08
C ALA A 74 44.52 -1.27 1.65
N SER A 75 44.47 0.05 1.82
CA SER A 75 45.54 0.97 1.43
C SER A 75 46.81 0.81 2.28
N ASP A 76 47.97 1.11 1.69
CA ASP A 76 49.29 0.99 2.34
C ASP A 76 49.49 1.95 3.54
N SER A 77 48.60 2.94 3.69
CA SER A 77 48.57 3.86 4.82
C SER A 77 47.86 3.28 6.07
N VAL A 78 47.16 2.17 5.93
CA VAL A 78 46.51 1.48 7.04
C VAL A 78 47.49 0.51 7.69
N THR A 79 47.68 0.63 9.00
CA THR A 79 48.60 -0.25 9.72
C THR A 79 48.12 -1.71 9.66
N PRO A 80 49.03 -2.70 9.56
CA PRO A 80 48.66 -4.11 9.48
C PRO A 80 47.75 -4.60 10.61
N ALA A 81 47.97 -4.11 11.84
CA ALA A 81 47.13 -4.46 13.00
C ALA A 81 45.68 -3.98 12.85
N LEU A 82 45.47 -2.77 12.31
CA LEU A 82 44.13 -2.22 12.07
C LEU A 82 43.42 -2.94 10.93
N ARG A 83 44.18 -3.46 9.96
CA ARG A 83 43.68 -4.25 8.84
C ARG A 83 43.24 -5.65 9.29
N GLU A 84 44.05 -6.32 10.11
CA GLU A 84 43.66 -7.60 10.73
C GLU A 84 42.42 -7.45 11.63
N GLU A 85 42.31 -6.36 12.39
CA GLU A 85 41.13 -6.09 13.21
C GLU A 85 39.87 -5.88 12.35
N ALA A 86 39.97 -5.14 11.26
CA ALA A 86 38.87 -4.91 10.32
C ALA A 86 38.45 -6.20 9.58
N GLU A 87 39.40 -7.04 9.19
CA GLU A 87 39.12 -8.35 8.57
C GLU A 87 38.47 -9.33 9.55
N ASN A 88 38.81 -9.29 10.84
CA ASN A 88 38.17 -10.13 11.87
C ASN A 88 36.75 -9.67 12.25
N TYR A 89 36.40 -8.42 11.96
CA TYR A 89 35.08 -7.86 12.27
C TYR A 89 34.01 -8.23 11.22
N VAL A 90 34.43 -8.49 9.98
CA VAL A 90 33.58 -8.84 8.84
C VAL A 90 33.29 -10.33 8.79
#